data_AF-J3CY14-F1
#
_entry.id   AF-J3CY14-F1
#
_cell.length_a   1.000
_cell.length_b   1.000
_cell.length_c   1.000
_cell.angle_alpha   90.00
_cell.angle_beta   90.00
_cell.angle_gamma   90.00
#
_symmetry.space_group_name_H-M   'P 1'
#
loop_
_entity.id
_entity.type
_entity.pdbx_description
1 polymer ?
#
loop_
_entity_poly.entity_id
_entity_poly.type
_entity_poly.pdbx_seq_one_letter_code
_entity_poly.pdbx_strand_id
1 'polypeptide(L)'
;MRRMKHLSFPLAAALLLALSACGSAPRTRQDPLSIARAPVAAAINDYQRCADQALLPLKTDTTQSVFVLADTALAVCDAGLAQVRRSILADNAGHPYVAAFAEEAGANIRMRTRNMLAHSLNRARETQPAN
;
A
#
# COMPACT_ATOMS: atom_id res chain seq x y z
N MET A 1 18.80 -42.63 -69.50
CA MET A 1 17.40 -42.17 -69.67
C MET A 1 16.81 -41.83 -68.30
N ARG A 2 16.02 -40.75 -68.24
CA ARG A 2 15.46 -40.07 -67.06
C ARG A 2 14.75 -40.99 -66.03
N ARG A 3 14.84 -40.61 -64.74
CA ARG A 3 13.66 -40.21 -63.93
C ARG A 3 14.08 -39.42 -62.68
N MET A 4 13.68 -38.15 -62.64
CA MET A 4 13.49 -37.37 -61.42
C MET A 4 12.41 -38.02 -60.56
N LYS A 5 12.54 -37.92 -59.23
CA LYS A 5 11.43 -37.62 -58.33
C LYS A 5 11.98 -36.97 -57.07
N HIS A 6 11.71 -35.67 -56.96
CA HIS A 6 11.78 -34.90 -55.73
C HIS A 6 10.88 -35.53 -54.66
N LEU A 7 11.28 -35.44 -53.39
CA LEU A 7 10.36 -35.06 -52.31
C LEU A 7 11.19 -34.62 -51.10
N SER A 8 11.32 -33.30 -51.03
CA SER A 8 11.90 -32.52 -49.94
C SER A 8 11.03 -32.65 -48.68
N PHE A 9 11.53 -33.31 -47.64
CA PHE A 9 10.98 -33.21 -46.28
C PHE A 9 12.18 -33.38 -45.33
N PRO A 10 12.52 -32.35 -44.53
CA PRO A 10 11.75 -32.12 -43.32
C PRO A 10 11.69 -30.63 -42.89
N LEU A 11 11.25 -29.72 -43.77
CA LEU A 11 10.84 -28.37 -43.31
C LEU A 11 9.60 -28.41 -42.40
N ALA A 12 8.80 -29.48 -42.49
CA ALA A 12 7.63 -29.68 -41.64
C ALA A 12 7.98 -30.08 -40.19
N ALA A 13 9.11 -30.75 -39.97
CA ALA A 13 9.52 -31.15 -38.61
C ALA A 13 10.04 -29.97 -37.79
N ALA A 14 10.71 -29.01 -38.44
CA ALA A 14 11.15 -27.77 -37.81
C ALA A 14 9.97 -26.84 -37.45
N LEU A 15 8.89 -26.87 -38.25
CA LEU A 15 7.70 -26.07 -37.96
C LEU A 15 6.95 -26.55 -36.71
N LEU A 16 6.93 -27.86 -36.43
CA LEU A 16 6.25 -28.42 -35.26
C LEU A 16 6.92 -28.07 -33.93
N LEU A 17 8.25 -27.83 -33.93
CA LEU A 17 8.99 -27.37 -32.75
C LEU A 17 8.86 -25.86 -32.51
N ALA A 18 8.51 -25.08 -33.55
CA ALA A 18 8.28 -23.65 -33.42
C ALA A 18 6.86 -23.31 -32.91
N LEU A 19 5.87 -24.17 -33.12
CA LEU A 19 4.49 -23.94 -32.67
C LEU A 19 4.25 -24.29 -31.18
N SER A 20 5.11 -25.08 -30.54
CA SER A 20 4.95 -25.42 -29.11
C SER A 20 5.49 -24.33 -28.17
N ALA A 21 6.19 -23.32 -28.69
CA ALA A 21 6.62 -22.15 -27.92
C ALA A 21 5.50 -21.12 -27.70
N CYS A 22 4.32 -21.31 -28.30
CA CYS A 22 3.15 -20.46 -28.11
C CYS A 22 2.26 -20.93 -26.92
N GLY A 23 2.88 -21.59 -25.93
CA GLY A 23 2.24 -21.79 -24.64
C GLY A 23 2.17 -20.46 -23.92
N SER A 24 0.98 -19.85 -23.87
CA SER A 24 0.68 -18.68 -23.04
C SER A 24 1.37 -18.84 -21.69
N ALA A 25 2.31 -17.95 -21.36
CA ALA A 25 2.94 -17.96 -20.04
C ALA A 25 1.83 -18.06 -18.99
N PRO A 26 1.98 -18.92 -17.96
CA PRO A 26 0.93 -19.08 -16.97
C PRO A 26 0.64 -17.69 -16.38
N ARG A 27 -0.58 -17.18 -16.61
CA ARG A 27 -1.04 -15.98 -15.92
C ARG A 27 -1.14 -16.37 -14.46
N THR A 28 -0.09 -16.14 -13.69
CA THR A 28 -0.16 -16.16 -12.24
C THR A 28 -1.18 -15.10 -11.85
N ARG A 29 -2.41 -15.55 -11.55
CA ARG A 29 -3.46 -14.71 -11.01
C ARG A 29 -2.96 -14.24 -9.65
N GLN A 30 -2.44 -13.03 -9.61
CA GLN A 30 -2.06 -12.40 -8.36
C GLN A 30 -3.34 -11.98 -7.65
N ASP A 31 -3.40 -12.21 -6.34
CA ASP A 31 -4.47 -11.66 -5.53
C ASP A 31 -4.44 -10.12 -5.62
N PRO A 32 -5.60 -9.45 -5.56
CA PRO A 32 -5.64 -8.00 -5.50
C PRO A 32 -4.85 -7.47 -4.29
N LEU A 33 -4.14 -6.35 -4.50
CA LEU A 33 -3.50 -5.60 -3.42
C LEU A 33 -4.54 -5.22 -2.35
N SER A 34 -4.19 -5.37 -1.06
CA SER A 34 -5.11 -5.14 0.05
C SER A 34 -4.43 -4.58 1.29
N ILE A 35 -5.19 -3.77 2.04
CA ILE A 35 -4.86 -3.34 3.41
C ILE A 35 -5.81 -3.93 4.47
N ALA A 36 -6.75 -4.78 4.05
CA ALA A 36 -7.83 -5.25 4.92
C ALA A 36 -7.46 -6.46 5.76
N ARG A 37 -6.29 -7.08 5.50
CA ARG A 37 -5.88 -8.27 6.24
C ARG A 37 -5.45 -7.92 7.65
N ALA A 38 -5.68 -8.85 8.58
CA ALA A 38 -5.54 -8.61 10.02
C ALA A 38 -4.18 -8.00 10.45
N PRO A 39 -3.01 -8.42 9.91
CA PRO A 39 -1.73 -7.83 10.30
C PRO A 39 -1.63 -6.34 9.93
N VAL A 40 -2.10 -5.96 8.74
CA VAL A 40 -2.08 -4.57 8.28
C VAL A 40 -3.04 -3.73 9.13
N ALA A 41 -4.24 -4.24 9.40
CA ALA A 41 -5.22 -3.57 10.25
C ALA A 41 -4.68 -3.34 11.67
N ALA A 42 -3.99 -4.32 12.27
CA ALA A 42 -3.36 -4.17 13.57
C ALA A 42 -2.31 -3.05 13.57
N ALA A 43 -1.42 -3.03 12.58
CA ALA A 43 -0.41 -1.98 12.44
C ALA A 43 -1.04 -0.58 12.29
N ILE A 44 -2.14 -0.46 11.52
CA ILE A 44 -2.88 0.80 11.36
C ILE A 44 -3.45 1.26 12.70
N ASN A 45 -4.08 0.35 13.44
CA ASN A 45 -4.66 0.66 14.75
C ASN A 45 -3.58 1.10 15.75
N ASP A 46 -2.42 0.46 15.73
CA ASP A 46 -1.30 0.82 16.61
C ASP A 46 -0.74 2.21 16.28
N TYR A 47 -0.59 2.52 14.99
CA TYR A 47 -0.20 3.85 14.52
C TYR A 47 -1.21 4.92 14.95
N GLN A 48 -2.51 4.66 14.79
CA GLN A 48 -3.57 5.60 15.19
C GLN A 48 -3.60 5.83 16.70
N ARG A 49 -3.47 4.77 17.51
CA ARG A 49 -3.38 4.91 18.98
C ARG A 49 -2.16 5.72 19.41
N CYS A 50 -1.01 5.49 18.79
CA CYS A 50 0.17 6.31 19.03
C CYS A 50 -0.12 7.80 18.76
N ALA A 51 -0.75 8.10 17.62
CA ALA A 51 -1.02 9.47 17.22
C ALA A 51 -2.04 10.16 18.14
N ASP A 52 -3.08 9.45 18.59
CA ASP A 52 -4.03 9.94 19.59
C ASP A 52 -3.35 10.24 20.93
N GLN A 53 -2.44 9.37 21.37
CA GLN A 53 -1.66 9.58 22.60
C GLN A 53 -0.71 10.77 22.49
N ALA A 54 -0.02 10.90 21.35
CA ALA A 54 0.88 12.03 21.07
C ALA A 54 0.13 13.37 20.98
N LEU A 55 -1.15 13.35 20.61
CA LEU A 55 -2.00 14.54 20.55
C LEU A 55 -2.41 15.05 21.94
N LEU A 56 -2.55 14.16 22.94
CA LEU A 56 -3.05 14.52 24.28
C LEU A 56 -2.38 15.76 24.90
N PRO A 57 -1.04 15.86 24.99
CA PRO A 57 -0.39 17.03 25.58
C PRO A 57 -0.55 18.32 24.75
N LEU A 58 -0.93 18.19 23.47
CA LEU A 58 -1.08 19.31 22.55
C LEU A 58 -2.49 19.95 22.60
N LYS A 59 -3.47 19.27 23.19
CA LYS A 59 -4.88 19.69 23.17
C LYS A 59 -5.14 21.04 23.85
N THR A 60 -4.29 21.45 24.77
CA THR A 60 -4.44 22.72 25.51
C THR A 60 -3.86 23.92 24.76
N ASP A 61 -3.05 23.70 23.73
CA ASP A 61 -2.58 24.80 22.87
C ASP A 61 -3.73 25.20 21.93
N THR A 62 -4.37 26.32 22.23
CA THR A 62 -5.45 26.89 21.40
C THR A 62 -4.94 27.88 20.35
N THR A 63 -3.67 28.27 20.44
CA THR A 63 -3.06 29.30 19.59
C THR A 63 -2.59 28.73 18.26
N GLN A 64 -2.13 27.49 18.24
CA GLN A 64 -1.67 26.84 17.02
C GLN A 64 -2.84 26.34 16.16
N SER A 65 -2.60 26.21 14.85
CA SER A 65 -3.53 25.53 13.95
C SER A 65 -3.69 24.06 14.35
N VAL A 66 -4.92 23.54 14.35
CA VAL A 66 -5.18 22.13 14.64
C VAL A 66 -4.43 21.18 13.72
N PHE A 67 -4.14 21.62 12.50
CA PHE A 67 -3.36 20.85 11.54
C PHE A 67 -1.87 20.78 11.91
N VAL A 68 -1.30 21.85 12.46
CA VAL A 68 0.09 21.85 12.95
C VAL A 68 0.23 20.92 14.15
N LEU A 69 -0.73 20.96 15.07
CA LEU A 69 -0.75 20.06 16.23
C LEU A 69 -0.95 18.59 15.81
N ALA A 70 -1.83 18.32 14.84
CA ALA A 70 -1.99 16.99 14.25
C ALA A 70 -0.70 16.51 13.57
N ASP A 71 -0.04 17.36 12.77
CA ASP A 71 1.22 17.01 12.11
C ASP A 71 2.35 16.74 13.13
N THR A 72 2.39 17.51 14.22
CA THR A 72 3.32 17.30 15.34
C THR A 72 3.08 15.95 16.02
N ALA A 73 1.83 15.60 16.33
CA ALA A 73 1.49 14.31 16.91
C ALA A 73 1.85 13.14 15.97
N LEU A 74 1.62 13.28 14.66
CA LEU A 74 1.95 12.25 13.70
C LEU A 74 3.47 12.04 13.54
N ALA A 75 4.27 13.10 13.64
CA ALA A 75 5.73 13.00 13.56
C ALA A 75 6.32 12.11 14.67
N VAL A 76 5.75 12.14 15.88
CA VAL A 76 6.13 11.23 16.98
C VAL A 76 5.93 9.76 16.60
N CYS A 77 4.98 9.49 15.71
CA CYS A 77 4.56 8.14 15.32
C CYS A 77 5.06 7.69 13.95
N ASP A 78 6.08 8.35 13.38
CA ASP A 78 6.65 8.01 12.06
C ASP A 78 7.17 6.56 12.01
N ALA A 79 7.72 6.04 13.11
CA ALA A 79 8.13 4.64 13.22
C ALA A 79 6.94 3.67 13.09
N GLY A 80 5.77 4.05 13.63
CA GLY A 80 4.52 3.30 13.48
C GLY A 80 4.01 3.31 12.04
N LEU A 81 4.11 4.45 11.36
CA LEU A 81 3.78 4.53 9.93
C LEU A 81 4.71 3.66 9.07
N ALA A 82 6.00 3.62 9.40
CA ALA A 82 6.94 2.70 8.75
C ALA A 82 6.57 1.22 9.00
N GLN A 83 6.06 0.88 10.19
CA GLN A 83 5.56 -0.47 10.47
C GLN A 83 4.32 -0.83 9.64
N VAL A 84 3.39 0.12 9.43
CA VAL A 84 2.24 -0.06 8.53
C VAL A 84 2.72 -0.42 7.13
N ARG A 85 3.66 0.36 6.57
CA ARG A 85 4.23 0.10 5.23
C ARG A 85 4.88 -1.27 5.14
N ARG A 86 5.68 -1.66 6.14
CA ARG A 86 6.28 -3.01 6.21
C ARG A 86 5.22 -4.11 6.25
N SER A 87 4.14 -3.92 7.00
CA SER A 87 3.05 -4.88 7.04
C SER A 87 2.35 -5.01 5.69
N ILE A 88 2.15 -3.91 4.96
CA ILE A 88 1.55 -3.93 3.62
C ILE A 88 2.46 -4.68 2.64
N LEU A 89 3.77 -4.39 2.66
CA LEU A 89 4.76 -5.08 1.85
C LEU A 89 4.76 -6.59 2.08
N ALA A 90 4.76 -7.00 3.36
CA ALA A 90 4.77 -8.42 3.73
C ALA A 90 3.48 -9.14 3.31
N ASP A 91 2.33 -8.51 3.51
CA ASP A 91 1.02 -9.12 3.20
C ASP A 91 0.76 -9.26 1.70
N ASN A 92 1.38 -8.39 0.90
CA ASN A 92 1.20 -8.32 -0.55
C ASN A 92 2.47 -8.76 -1.32
N ALA A 93 3.33 -9.55 -0.67
CA ALA A 93 4.59 -10.00 -1.23
C ALA A 93 4.40 -10.75 -2.56
N GLY A 94 5.31 -10.52 -3.52
CA GLY A 94 5.25 -11.11 -4.86
C GLY A 94 4.41 -10.32 -5.87
N HIS A 95 3.70 -9.28 -5.45
CA HIS A 95 3.01 -8.38 -6.37
C HIS A 95 3.98 -7.29 -6.90
N PRO A 96 4.07 -7.05 -8.22
CA PRO A 96 5.07 -6.16 -8.82
C PRO A 96 4.90 -4.69 -8.41
N TYR A 97 3.68 -4.30 -8.04
CA TYR A 97 3.34 -2.93 -7.65
C TYR A 97 3.28 -2.74 -6.13
N VAL A 98 3.68 -3.74 -5.32
CA VAL A 98 3.50 -3.69 -3.86
C VAL A 98 4.23 -2.53 -3.20
N ALA A 99 5.41 -2.15 -3.70
CA ALA A 99 6.17 -1.03 -3.15
C ALA A 99 5.44 0.31 -3.32
N ALA A 100 4.97 0.60 -4.53
CA ALA A 100 4.20 1.82 -4.82
C ALA A 100 2.89 1.84 -4.01
N PHE A 101 2.20 0.69 -3.93
CA PHE A 101 0.99 0.54 -3.14
C PHE A 101 1.22 0.80 -1.65
N ALA A 102 2.30 0.26 -1.07
CA ALA A 102 2.63 0.48 0.33
C ALA A 102 2.89 1.96 0.65
N GLU A 103 3.58 2.67 -0.25
CA GLU A 103 3.83 4.10 -0.08
C GLU A 103 2.55 4.93 -0.18
N GLU A 104 1.73 4.70 -1.21
CA GLU A 104 0.47 5.41 -1.41
C GLU A 104 -0.52 5.12 -0.27
N ALA A 105 -0.68 3.85 0.09
CA ALA A 105 -1.53 3.45 1.21
C ALA A 105 -1.04 4.07 2.52
N GLY A 106 0.26 4.07 2.78
CA GLY A 106 0.85 4.74 3.95
C GLY A 106 0.55 6.23 3.98
N ALA A 107 0.72 6.94 2.86
CA ALA A 107 0.40 8.36 2.75
C ALA A 107 -1.09 8.64 3.01
N ASN A 108 -1.98 7.82 2.43
CA ASN A 108 -3.42 7.93 2.63
C ASN A 108 -3.83 7.66 4.08
N ILE A 109 -3.22 6.68 4.73
CA ILE A 109 -3.43 6.39 6.16
C ILE A 109 -2.97 7.56 7.01
N ARG A 110 -1.78 8.13 6.75
CA ARG A 110 -1.29 9.33 7.45
C ARG A 110 -2.25 10.49 7.31
N MET A 111 -2.69 10.80 6.09
CA MET A 111 -3.62 11.89 5.80
C MET A 111 -4.97 11.70 6.49
N ARG A 112 -5.53 10.48 6.47
CA ARG A 112 -6.78 10.18 7.17
C ARG A 112 -6.64 10.36 8.68
N THR A 113 -5.57 9.85 9.28
CA THR A 113 -5.30 10.04 10.71
C THR A 113 -5.13 11.52 11.04
N ARG A 114 -4.40 12.29 10.22
CA ARG A 114 -4.25 13.75 10.38
C ARG A 114 -5.59 14.46 10.47
N ASN A 115 -6.50 14.16 9.54
CA ASN A 115 -7.81 14.78 9.49
C ASN A 115 -8.68 14.39 10.69
N MET A 116 -8.57 13.14 11.15
CA MET A 116 -9.23 12.66 12.36
C MET A 116 -8.75 13.43 13.60
N LEU A 117 -7.43 13.61 13.77
CA LEU A 117 -6.84 14.36 14.88
C LEU A 117 -7.23 15.83 14.83
N ALA A 118 -7.13 16.48 13.66
CA ALA A 118 -7.53 17.87 13.48
C ALA A 118 -9.01 18.08 13.82
N HIS A 119 -9.89 17.16 13.40
CA HIS A 119 -11.30 17.18 13.77
C HIS A 119 -11.50 17.03 15.29
N SER A 120 -10.78 16.12 15.94
CA SER A 120 -10.82 15.92 17.40
C SER A 120 -10.41 17.20 18.16
N LEU A 121 -9.37 17.88 17.68
CA LEU A 121 -8.92 19.16 18.27
C LEU A 121 -9.94 20.27 18.10
N ASN A 122 -10.51 20.44 16.90
CA ASN A 122 -11.55 21.45 16.67
C ASN A 122 -12.74 21.23 17.61
N ARG A 123 -13.22 19.99 17.70
CA ARG A 123 -14.29 19.59 18.62
C ARG A 123 -13.95 19.92 20.08
N ALA A 124 -12.74 19.65 20.52
CA ALA A 124 -12.31 19.95 21.89
C ALA A 124 -12.33 21.45 22.18
N ARG A 125 -11.89 22.29 21.22
CA ARG A 125 -11.88 23.75 21.35
C ARG A 125 -13.29 24.35 21.38
N GLU A 126 -14.21 23.84 20.55
CA GLU A 126 -15.61 24.28 20.55
C GLU A 126 -16.32 24.02 21.88
N THR A 127 -15.91 22.97 22.62
CA THR A 127 -16.48 22.62 23.92
C THR A 127 -15.80 23.32 25.11
N GLN A 128 -14.69 24.04 24.89
CA GLN A 128 -14.03 24.77 25.96
C GLN A 128 -14.80 26.08 26.24
N PRO A 129 -15.18 26.36 27.50
CA PRO A 129 -15.78 27.64 27.83
C PRO A 129 -14.80 28.77 27.52
N ALA A 130 -15.32 29.89 26.99
CA ALA A 130 -14.51 31.10 26.84
C ALA A 130 -14.04 31.53 28.23
N ASN A 131 -12.73 31.46 28.45
CA ASN A 131 -12.08 32.01 29.65
C ASN A 131 -12.11 33.54 29.63
#